data_AF-A0A832J4F5-F1
#
_entry.id   AF-A0A832J4F5-F1
#
_cell.length_a   1.000
_cell.length_b   1.000
_cell.length_c   1.000
_cell.angle_alpha   90.00
_cell.angle_beta   90.00
_cell.angle_gamma   90.00
#
_symmetry.space_group_name_H-M   'P 1'
#
loop_
_entity.id
_entity.type
_entity.pdbx_description
1 polymer ?
#
loop_
_entity_poly.entity_id
_entity_poly.type
_entity_poly.pdbx_seq_one_letter_code
_entity_poly.pdbx_strand_id
1 'polypeptide(L)'
;MRKLINVGAARKSGIRPSFVFIPRRLLAGLLFGSVIFSPWLQAADGLPEPLLQELTFLTTEGAESLGMHLLADAEPDLAQAPEAWIEWHRQKVLLLQQKGRWAEVVREYEALPVNVPVSHQNWLFAELVHSYLAMAAGEQARDLLLSLIWTSPLDAKRLPDLRRLVLQSYLVDGRYENARTALLRYEQDYSDAGLDHELLALKARLLIASDRANEAAVLAVVSDEPQVRSVYVLALLKGLTPLDADLLAEALHWLAAPQLGLALKQSIFTALFEKIKRLSDFSRRVEALEGLLGIDNIDGAQATAVVDALWFALTEYGRQLANEQQLLVGNFGPWFVFAEALGQPNSRKAEAIYTWLALKAQGTDINARAHGLLVTLLEQQGQMPLLRAMYLSSSQF
;
A
#
# COMPACT_ATOMS: atom_id res chain seq x y z
N MET A 1 -48.45 19.68 7.76
CA MET A 1 -48.68 20.96 8.48
C MET A 1 -48.74 20.68 9.97
N ARG A 2 -47.63 20.93 10.69
CA ARG A 2 -47.50 20.73 12.15
C ARG A 2 -48.06 21.94 12.90
N LYS A 3 -48.65 21.65 14.05
CA LYS A 3 -49.27 22.57 15.01
C LYS A 3 -48.48 22.50 16.33
N LEU A 4 -48.59 23.57 17.13
CA LEU A 4 -48.34 23.69 18.58
C LEU A 4 -46.89 24.00 19.00
N ILE A 5 -46.61 25.22 19.50
CA ILE A 5 -46.87 25.81 20.85
C ILE A 5 -45.83 25.37 21.89
N ASN A 6 -44.87 26.28 22.11
CA ASN A 6 -44.38 26.91 23.35
C ASN A 6 -44.56 26.21 24.73
N VAL A 7 -43.48 26.30 25.52
CA VAL A 7 -43.36 26.71 26.96
C VAL A 7 -42.42 25.77 27.73
N GLY A 8 -41.48 26.36 28.49
CA GLY A 8 -41.09 25.78 29.79
C GLY A 8 -39.62 25.87 30.17
N ALA A 9 -39.29 26.87 30.98
CA ALA A 9 -37.97 27.12 31.56
C ALA A 9 -37.55 26.13 32.68
N ALA A 10 -36.23 25.94 32.77
CA ALA A 10 -35.35 25.89 33.95
C ALA A 10 -35.60 24.89 35.10
N ARG A 11 -34.56 24.09 35.41
CA ARG A 11 -34.09 23.85 36.79
C ARG A 11 -32.64 23.35 36.86
N LYS A 12 -31.92 23.88 37.86
CA LYS A 12 -30.56 23.53 38.29
C LYS A 12 -30.56 22.31 39.22
N SER A 13 -29.52 21.48 39.10
CA SER A 13 -28.90 20.66 40.16
C SER A 13 -27.57 20.12 39.60
N GLY A 14 -26.38 20.28 40.17
CA GLY A 14 -26.02 20.39 41.58
C GLY A 14 -25.42 19.06 42.06
N ILE A 15 -24.19 18.71 41.64
CA ILE A 15 -23.43 17.58 42.21
C ILE A 15 -21.97 17.99 42.36
N ARG A 16 -21.49 17.98 43.61
CA ARG A 16 -20.08 18.05 44.04
C ARG A 16 -19.53 16.62 44.17
N PRO A 17 -18.20 16.45 44.11
CA PRO A 17 -17.52 15.72 45.18
C PRO A 17 -16.28 16.49 45.67
N SER A 18 -16.17 16.80 46.97
CA SER A 18 -15.60 15.95 48.02
C SER A 18 -14.06 16.06 48.09
N PHE A 19 -13.60 17.10 48.80
CA PHE A 19 -12.23 17.22 49.30
C PHE A 19 -12.00 16.15 50.38
N VAL A 20 -10.95 15.34 50.22
CA VAL A 20 -10.38 14.53 51.30
C VAL A 20 -9.12 15.23 51.79
N PHE A 21 -9.11 15.50 53.09
CA PHE A 21 -8.10 16.24 53.84
C PHE A 21 -7.58 15.29 54.91
N ILE A 22 -6.32 14.83 54.84
CA ILE A 22 -5.64 14.05 55.90
C ILE A 22 -4.14 14.46 55.92
N PRO A 23 -3.50 14.58 57.10
CA PRO A 23 -2.66 15.74 57.43
C PRO A 23 -1.14 15.54 57.32
N ARG A 24 -0.46 16.69 57.29
CA ARG A 24 0.95 16.90 57.62
C ARG A 24 1.35 16.24 58.95
N ARG A 25 2.45 15.48 58.93
CA ARG A 25 3.35 15.35 60.08
C ARG A 25 4.78 15.74 59.68
N LEU A 26 5.38 16.51 60.57
CA LEU A 26 6.74 17.04 60.59
C LEU A 26 7.77 15.94 60.87
N LEU A 27 8.91 16.00 60.18
CA LEU A 27 10.26 15.60 60.61
C LEU A 27 11.22 16.21 59.57
N ALA A 28 11.76 17.41 59.80
CA ALA A 28 12.96 17.68 60.59
C ALA A 28 14.21 16.94 60.08
N GLY A 29 14.95 17.63 59.21
CA GLY A 29 16.41 17.70 59.20
C GLY A 29 17.20 16.45 58.82
N LEU A 30 17.84 16.50 57.65
CA LEU A 30 19.28 16.31 57.53
C LEU A 30 19.76 16.79 56.15
N LEU A 31 20.57 17.84 56.20
CA LEU A 31 21.42 18.30 55.12
C LEU A 31 22.43 17.21 54.79
N PHE A 32 22.43 16.70 53.56
CA PHE A 32 23.64 16.21 52.91
C PHE A 32 23.55 16.52 51.43
N GLY A 33 24.50 17.32 50.96
CA GLY A 33 24.63 17.67 49.57
C GLY A 33 24.85 16.43 48.73
N SER A 34 24.03 16.27 47.71
CA SER A 34 24.36 15.46 46.55
C SER A 34 24.15 16.36 45.35
N VAL A 35 25.29 16.80 44.81
CA VAL A 35 25.40 17.45 43.51
C VAL A 35 24.66 16.56 42.52
N ILE A 36 23.51 17.02 42.01
CA ILE A 36 22.93 16.45 40.80
C ILE A 36 23.86 16.89 39.68
N PHE A 37 24.89 16.07 39.45
CA PHE A 37 25.66 16.09 38.22
C PHE A 37 24.68 15.64 37.12
N SER A 38 24.07 16.60 36.41
CA SER A 38 23.45 16.33 35.12
C SER A 38 24.57 15.99 34.13
N PRO A 39 24.74 14.73 33.68
CA PRO A 39 25.81 14.38 32.76
C PRO A 39 25.47 14.74 31.29
N TRP A 40 24.32 15.36 31.04
CA TRP A 40 23.77 15.64 29.70
C TRP A 40 24.34 16.89 29.02
N LEU A 41 25.57 17.29 29.38
CA LEU A 41 26.31 18.35 28.70
C LEU A 41 27.74 17.89 28.42
N GLN A 42 27.85 16.73 27.79
CA GLN A 42 28.93 16.50 26.85
C GLN A 42 28.34 16.69 25.46
N ALA A 43 28.91 17.60 24.69
CA ALA A 43 28.68 17.75 23.27
C ALA A 43 28.98 16.39 22.61
N ALA A 44 27.94 15.59 22.43
CA ALA A 44 28.02 14.35 21.69
C ALA A 44 27.86 14.71 20.21
N ASP A 45 28.80 14.23 19.38
CA ASP A 45 28.91 14.42 17.94
C ASP A 45 27.78 13.72 17.13
N GLY A 46 26.55 13.68 17.64
CA GLY A 46 25.41 13.05 16.96
C GLY A 46 24.32 12.58 17.91
N LEU A 47 23.24 12.03 17.35
CA LEU A 47 22.21 11.35 18.13
C LEU A 47 22.83 10.16 18.91
N PRO A 48 22.40 9.89 20.15
CA PRO A 48 22.91 8.77 20.93
C PRO A 48 22.65 7.45 20.21
N GLU A 49 23.68 6.63 20.03
CA GLU A 49 23.60 5.32 19.37
C GLU A 49 22.47 4.40 19.92
N PRO A 50 22.18 4.38 21.24
CA PRO A 50 21.03 3.65 21.77
C PRO A 50 19.69 4.09 21.18
N LEU A 51 19.50 5.39 20.93
CA LEU A 51 18.27 5.92 20.34
C LEU A 51 18.13 5.46 18.87
N LEU A 52 19.22 5.46 18.11
CA LEU A 52 19.21 4.99 16.71
C LEU A 52 18.90 3.49 16.63
N GLN A 53 19.45 2.69 17.53
CA GLN A 53 19.16 1.25 17.63
C GLN A 53 17.70 1.01 18.02
N GLU A 54 17.17 1.78 18.97
CA GLU A 54 15.78 1.68 19.41
C GLU A 54 14.79 2.13 18.33
N LEU A 55 15.08 3.21 17.58
CA LEU A 55 14.28 3.61 16.42
C LEU A 55 14.28 2.54 15.34
N THR A 56 15.44 1.95 15.04
CA THR A 56 15.52 0.85 14.07
C THR A 56 14.67 -0.34 14.52
N PHE A 57 14.78 -0.75 15.78
CA PHE A 57 13.99 -1.84 16.34
C PHE A 57 12.47 -1.56 16.31
N LEU A 58 12.05 -0.37 16.71
CA LEU A 58 10.63 0.00 16.74
C LEU A 58 10.02 0.11 15.34
N THR A 59 10.81 0.56 14.35
CA THR A 59 10.37 0.60 12.96
C THR A 59 10.24 -0.79 12.34
N THR A 60 11.12 -1.73 12.71
CA THR A 60 11.03 -3.13 12.25
C THR A 60 9.86 -3.89 12.88
N GLU A 61 9.49 -3.57 14.12
CA GLU A 61 8.40 -4.23 14.85
C GLU A 61 7.02 -3.57 14.64
N GLY A 62 6.92 -2.55 13.79
CA GLY A 62 5.65 -1.86 13.52
C GLY A 62 5.15 -0.96 14.66
N ALA A 63 6.00 -0.64 15.64
CA ALA A 63 5.72 0.26 16.77
C ALA A 63 5.99 1.73 16.41
N GLU A 64 5.38 2.18 15.32
CA GLU A 64 5.76 3.38 14.58
C GLU A 64 5.37 4.69 15.28
N SER A 65 4.20 4.70 15.92
CA SER A 65 3.73 5.85 16.71
C SER A 65 4.68 6.12 17.87
N LEU A 66 5.20 5.05 18.49
CA LEU A 66 6.18 5.15 19.56
C LEU A 66 7.52 5.68 19.06
N GLY A 67 8.00 5.20 17.90
CA GLY A 67 9.21 5.73 17.26
C GLY A 67 9.12 7.22 16.95
N MET A 68 7.98 7.69 16.42
CA MET A 68 7.76 9.13 16.18
C MET A 68 7.71 9.94 17.49
N HIS A 69 7.12 9.40 18.57
CA HIS A 69 7.11 10.05 19.87
C HIS A 69 8.52 10.17 20.46
N LEU A 70 9.33 9.10 20.41
CA LEU A 70 10.71 9.12 20.87
C LEU A 70 11.57 10.12 20.08
N LEU A 71 11.37 10.20 18.77
CA LEU A 71 12.02 11.21 17.94
C LEU A 71 11.61 12.63 18.34
N ALA A 72 10.33 12.89 18.59
CA ALA A 72 9.86 14.21 19.00
C ALA A 72 10.44 14.65 20.36
N ASP A 73 10.55 13.72 21.32
CA ASP A 73 11.12 14.00 22.65
C ASP A 73 12.64 14.25 22.61
N ALA A 74 13.31 13.81 21.55
CA ALA A 74 14.76 13.91 21.37
C ALA A 74 15.21 15.03 20.41
N GLU A 75 14.35 16.01 20.09
CA GLU A 75 14.69 17.12 19.19
C GLU A 75 15.87 17.96 19.72
N PRO A 76 17.03 18.00 19.01
CA PRO A 76 18.16 18.82 19.42
C PRO A 76 17.91 20.31 19.15
N ASP A 77 18.58 21.21 19.86
CA ASP A 77 18.59 22.63 19.48
C ASP A 77 19.57 22.84 18.32
N LEU A 78 19.06 23.27 17.16
CA LEU A 78 19.84 23.56 15.96
C LEU A 78 20.98 24.57 16.22
N ALA A 79 20.78 25.54 17.12
CA ALA A 79 21.80 26.55 17.43
C ALA A 79 22.94 25.98 18.29
N GLN A 80 22.67 24.94 19.09
CA GLN A 80 23.64 24.35 20.02
C GLN A 80 24.33 23.11 19.44
N ALA A 81 23.59 22.29 18.68
CA ALA A 81 24.06 21.03 18.14
C ALA A 81 23.56 20.82 16.69
N PRO A 82 24.10 21.58 15.71
CA PRO A 82 23.59 21.57 14.34
C PRO A 82 23.74 20.21 13.64
N GLU A 83 24.82 19.48 13.89
CA GLU A 83 25.03 18.15 13.30
C GLU A 83 24.05 17.11 13.85
N ALA A 84 23.81 17.12 15.17
CA ALA A 84 22.83 16.26 15.81
C ALA A 84 21.40 16.57 15.33
N TRP A 85 21.07 17.86 15.15
CA TRP A 85 19.78 18.27 14.59
C TRP A 85 19.60 17.79 13.14
N ILE A 86 20.64 17.86 12.31
CA ILE A 86 20.59 17.37 10.92
C ILE A 86 20.31 15.88 10.90
N GLU A 87 21.03 15.09 11.70
CA GLU A 87 20.84 13.64 11.75
C GLU A 87 19.44 13.29 12.26
N TRP A 88 19.00 13.96 13.33
CA TRP A 88 17.63 13.85 13.82
C TRP A 88 16.59 14.14 12.74
N HIS A 89 16.74 15.25 12.02
CA HIS A 89 15.78 15.64 10.98
C HIS A 89 15.78 14.64 9.82
N ARG A 90 16.94 14.07 9.47
CA ARG A 90 17.03 13.00 8.46
C ARG A 90 16.25 11.76 8.89
N GLN A 91 16.45 11.30 10.12
CA GLN A 91 15.73 10.14 10.65
C GLN A 91 14.23 10.38 10.69
N LYS A 92 13.80 11.57 11.10
CA LYS A 92 12.39 11.98 11.08
C LYS A 92 11.79 11.90 9.67
N VAL A 93 12.44 12.50 8.68
CA VAL A 93 11.98 12.48 7.27
C VAL A 93 11.95 11.05 6.72
N LEU A 94 13.00 10.25 6.94
CA LEU A 94 13.05 8.85 6.51
C LEU A 94 11.90 8.04 7.09
N LEU A 95 11.58 8.23 8.37
CA LEU A 95 10.46 7.57 9.03
C LEU A 95 9.11 8.00 8.42
N LEU A 96 8.92 9.28 8.14
CA LEU A 96 7.73 9.79 7.46
C LEU A 96 7.57 9.18 6.06
N GLN A 97 8.65 9.10 5.29
CA GLN A 97 8.66 8.51 3.95
C GLN A 97 8.35 7.01 3.97
N GLN A 98 8.93 6.26 4.91
CA GLN A 98 8.64 4.83 5.08
C GLN A 98 7.15 4.57 5.32
N LYS A 99 6.42 5.51 5.93
CA LYS A 99 4.97 5.41 6.17
C LYS A 99 4.11 6.07 5.11
N GLY A 100 4.72 6.56 4.03
CA GLY A 100 4.01 7.29 2.99
C GLY A 100 3.35 8.58 3.47
N ARG A 101 3.85 9.18 4.57
CA ARG A 101 3.36 10.46 5.11
C ARG A 101 3.99 11.63 4.35
N TRP A 102 3.89 11.60 3.03
CA TRP A 102 4.56 12.54 2.11
C TRP A 102 4.17 13.99 2.37
N ALA A 103 2.90 14.25 2.70
CA ALA A 103 2.42 15.59 3.03
C ALA A 103 3.09 16.18 4.28
N GLU A 104 3.56 15.34 5.20
CA GLU A 104 4.30 15.78 6.38
C GLU A 104 5.73 16.13 6.05
N VAL A 105 6.38 15.39 5.14
CA VAL A 105 7.71 15.75 4.64
C VAL A 105 7.67 17.14 4.01
N VAL A 106 6.60 17.49 3.28
CA VAL A 106 6.41 18.85 2.75
C VAL A 106 6.31 19.89 3.87
N ARG A 107 5.54 19.62 4.93
CA ARG A 107 5.42 20.52 6.08
C ARG A 107 6.75 20.72 6.82
N GLU A 108 7.56 19.68 6.95
CA GLU A 108 8.90 19.79 7.54
C GLU A 108 9.79 20.75 6.75
N TYR A 109 9.71 20.72 5.41
CA TYR A 109 10.42 21.67 4.56
C TYR A 109 9.90 23.10 4.72
N GLU A 110 8.59 23.30 4.77
CA GLU A 110 8.00 24.64 4.96
C GLU A 110 8.34 25.24 6.34
N ALA A 111 8.53 24.39 7.34
CA ALA A 111 8.90 24.78 8.70
C ALA A 111 10.42 24.88 8.93
N LEU A 112 11.23 24.74 7.88
CA LEU A 112 12.69 24.68 8.00
C LEU A 112 13.27 26.00 8.55
N PRO A 113 14.16 25.97 9.56
CA PRO A 113 14.81 27.17 10.05
C PRO A 113 15.72 27.84 9.01
N VAL A 114 15.82 29.17 9.05
CA VAL A 114 16.55 29.99 8.05
C VAL A 114 18.07 29.71 8.06
N ASN A 115 18.62 29.23 9.17
CA ASN A 115 20.05 28.99 9.38
C ASN A 115 20.51 27.55 9.11
N VAL A 116 19.67 26.72 8.49
CA VAL A 116 20.03 25.34 8.16
C VAL A 116 21.16 25.30 7.11
N PRO A 117 22.17 24.43 7.25
CA PRO A 117 23.23 24.30 6.24
C PRO A 117 22.72 23.97 4.84
N VAL A 118 23.33 24.59 3.82
CA VAL A 118 22.95 24.43 2.40
C VAL A 118 23.00 22.96 1.94
N SER A 119 23.93 22.16 2.48
CA SER A 119 24.01 20.73 2.17
C SER A 119 22.78 19.95 2.64
N HIS A 120 22.23 20.28 3.81
CA HIS A 120 21.00 19.67 4.33
C HIS A 120 19.77 20.17 3.58
N GLN A 121 19.73 21.46 3.23
CA GLN A 121 18.67 21.98 2.36
C GLN A 121 18.64 21.22 1.03
N ASN A 122 19.79 21.09 0.35
CA ASN A 122 19.92 20.36 -0.92
C ASN A 122 19.49 18.89 -0.82
N TRP A 123 19.78 18.23 0.30
CA TRP A 123 19.30 16.89 0.56
C TRP A 123 17.77 16.87 0.70
N LEU A 124 17.21 17.74 1.56
CA LEU A 124 15.76 17.82 1.78
C LEU A 124 14.99 18.19 0.51
N PHE A 125 15.57 19.01 -0.37
CA PHE A 125 15.01 19.30 -1.68
C PHE A 125 14.81 18.05 -2.54
N ALA A 126 15.77 17.11 -2.54
CA ALA A 126 15.63 15.85 -3.26
C ALA A 126 14.47 15.02 -2.67
N GLU A 127 14.42 14.92 -1.35
CA GLU A 127 13.34 14.22 -0.64
C GLU A 127 11.96 14.85 -0.90
N LEU A 128 11.91 16.17 -1.05
CA LEU A 128 10.69 16.91 -1.34
C LEU A 128 10.17 16.61 -2.76
N VAL A 129 11.06 16.55 -3.76
CA VAL A 129 10.68 16.13 -5.11
C VAL A 129 10.08 14.73 -5.09
N HIS A 130 10.74 13.78 -4.43
CA HIS A 130 10.22 12.41 -4.32
C HIS A 130 8.86 12.37 -3.62
N SER A 131 8.67 13.16 -2.57
CA SER A 131 7.40 13.28 -1.85
C SER A 131 6.29 13.83 -2.75
N TYR A 132 6.55 14.88 -3.53
CA TYR A 132 5.59 15.40 -4.50
C TYR A 132 5.24 14.38 -5.58
N LEU A 133 6.23 13.67 -6.12
CA LEU A 133 5.99 12.62 -7.11
C LEU A 133 5.13 11.48 -6.53
N ALA A 134 5.38 11.07 -5.29
CA ALA A 134 4.61 10.03 -4.61
C ALA A 134 3.16 10.44 -4.33
N MET A 135 2.89 11.73 -4.16
CA MET A 135 1.53 12.29 -4.01
C MET A 135 0.84 12.61 -5.35
N ALA A 136 1.46 12.29 -6.48
CA ALA A 136 1.01 12.71 -7.82
C ALA A 136 0.82 14.24 -7.94
N ALA A 137 1.67 15.00 -7.24
CA ALA A 137 1.75 16.46 -7.27
C ALA A 137 2.90 16.90 -8.19
N GLY A 138 2.82 16.51 -9.47
CA GLY A 138 3.90 16.68 -10.44
C GLY A 138 4.20 18.13 -10.78
N GLU A 139 3.22 19.04 -10.70
CA GLU A 139 3.42 20.47 -10.93
C GLU A 139 4.38 21.08 -9.91
N GLN A 140 4.13 20.83 -8.62
CA GLN A 140 4.98 21.28 -7.52
C GLN A 140 6.39 20.67 -7.63
N ALA A 141 6.48 19.40 -8.01
CA ALA A 141 7.77 18.76 -8.29
C ALA A 141 8.53 19.48 -9.42
N ARG A 142 7.85 19.85 -10.52
CA ARG A 142 8.49 20.56 -11.64
C ARG A 142 8.95 21.95 -11.27
N ASP A 143 8.13 22.73 -10.56
CA ASP A 143 8.52 24.09 -10.18
C ASP A 143 9.81 24.06 -9.34
N LEU A 144 9.89 23.10 -8.42
CA LEU A 144 11.08 22.86 -7.62
C LEU A 144 12.27 22.40 -8.46
N LEU A 145 12.08 21.41 -9.33
CA LEU A 145 13.14 20.88 -10.21
C LEU A 145 13.67 21.93 -11.18
N LEU A 146 12.78 22.71 -11.81
CA LEU A 146 13.15 23.74 -12.77
C LEU A 146 13.90 24.88 -12.08
N SER A 147 13.46 25.31 -10.89
CA SER A 147 14.22 26.30 -10.13
C SER A 147 15.64 25.79 -9.87
N LEU A 148 15.81 24.55 -9.39
CA LEU A 148 17.13 23.95 -9.18
C LEU A 148 17.97 23.87 -10.46
N ILE A 149 17.34 23.54 -11.60
CA ILE A 149 18.02 23.45 -12.91
C ILE A 149 18.53 24.82 -13.37
N TRP A 150 17.80 25.90 -13.10
CA TRP A 150 18.10 27.22 -13.63
C TRP A 150 18.87 28.14 -12.68
N THR A 151 18.79 27.94 -11.35
CA THR A 151 19.39 28.87 -10.37
C THR A 151 20.73 28.43 -9.82
N SER A 152 21.04 27.12 -9.86
CA SER A 152 22.25 26.57 -9.24
C SER A 152 23.30 26.23 -10.31
N PRO A 153 24.59 26.48 -10.07
CA PRO A 153 25.65 25.91 -10.89
C PRO A 153 25.63 24.38 -10.72
N LEU A 154 24.84 23.70 -11.54
CA LEU A 154 24.68 22.27 -11.46
C LEU A 154 25.94 21.57 -11.98
N ASP A 155 26.38 20.56 -11.24
CA ASP A 155 27.28 19.56 -11.77
C ASP A 155 26.63 18.89 -12.99
N ALA A 156 27.32 18.89 -14.13
CA ALA A 156 26.89 18.27 -15.37
C ALA A 156 26.49 16.79 -15.17
N LYS A 157 27.04 16.13 -14.14
CA LYS A 157 26.70 14.75 -13.77
C LYS A 157 25.30 14.58 -13.16
N ARG A 158 24.74 15.62 -12.52
CA ARG A 158 23.43 15.55 -11.84
C ARG A 158 22.26 15.95 -12.74
N LEU A 159 22.54 16.68 -13.81
CA LEU A 159 21.52 17.18 -14.73
C LEU A 159 20.67 16.06 -15.39
N PRO A 160 21.24 14.89 -15.79
CA PRO A 160 20.42 13.78 -16.31
C PRO A 160 19.39 13.31 -15.29
N ASP A 161 19.78 13.07 -14.04
CA ASP A 161 18.87 12.56 -13.00
C ASP A 161 17.72 13.55 -12.74
N LEU A 162 18.03 14.85 -12.64
CA LEU A 162 17.01 15.89 -12.48
C LEU A 162 16.04 15.94 -13.66
N ARG A 163 16.52 15.74 -14.90
CA ARG A 163 15.66 15.69 -16.08
C ARG A 163 14.80 14.42 -16.13
N ARG A 164 15.28 13.29 -15.60
CA ARG A 164 14.44 12.10 -15.40
C ARG A 164 13.32 12.38 -14.39
N LEU A 165 13.61 13.11 -13.31
CA LEU A 165 12.57 13.52 -12.35
C LEU A 165 11.55 14.48 -12.98
N VAL A 166 11.98 15.39 -13.87
CA VAL A 166 11.05 16.22 -14.66
C VAL A 166 10.18 15.34 -15.57
N LEU A 167 10.75 14.35 -16.23
CA LEU A 167 9.97 13.39 -17.01
C LEU A 167 8.93 12.65 -16.15
N GLN A 168 9.33 12.12 -14.99
CA GLN A 168 8.45 11.45 -14.04
C GLN A 168 7.32 12.36 -13.55
N SER A 169 7.63 13.63 -13.30
CA SER A 169 6.63 14.60 -12.84
C SER A 169 5.49 14.83 -13.85
N TYR A 170 5.79 14.83 -15.15
CA TYR A 170 4.75 14.91 -16.17
C TYR A 170 3.93 13.63 -16.25
N LEU A 171 4.58 12.48 -16.03
CA LEU A 171 3.93 11.17 -16.04
C LEU A 171 2.90 11.05 -14.90
N VAL A 172 3.28 11.41 -13.66
CA VAL A 172 2.37 11.32 -12.50
C VAL A 172 1.20 12.30 -12.58
N ASP A 173 1.38 13.44 -13.27
CA ASP A 173 0.32 14.42 -13.54
C ASP A 173 -0.60 14.05 -14.72
N GLY A 174 -0.35 12.93 -15.40
CA GLY A 174 -1.11 12.54 -16.59
C GLY A 174 -0.81 13.40 -17.84
N ARG A 175 0.24 14.22 -17.83
CA ARG A 175 0.64 15.07 -18.97
C ARG A 175 1.54 14.31 -19.94
N TYR A 176 1.00 13.24 -20.54
CA TYR A 176 1.78 12.25 -21.31
C TYR A 176 2.49 12.82 -22.54
N GLU A 177 1.91 13.77 -23.26
CA GLU A 177 2.57 14.41 -24.40
C GLU A 177 3.78 15.25 -23.97
N ASN A 178 3.66 15.97 -22.85
CA ASN A 178 4.80 16.72 -22.29
C ASN A 178 5.89 15.78 -21.77
N ALA A 179 5.50 14.67 -21.14
CA ALA A 179 6.44 13.61 -20.77
C ALA A 179 7.17 13.07 -22.01
N ARG A 180 6.45 12.81 -23.11
CA ARG A 180 7.05 12.36 -24.36
C ARG A 180 8.04 13.38 -24.94
N THR A 181 7.70 14.67 -24.95
CA THR A 181 8.63 15.72 -25.38
C THR A 181 9.87 15.78 -24.49
N ALA A 182 9.70 15.69 -23.17
CA ALA A 182 10.82 15.68 -22.22
C ALA A 182 11.73 14.45 -22.42
N LEU A 183 11.15 13.28 -22.69
CA LEU A 183 11.89 12.06 -23.00
C LEU A 183 12.69 12.20 -24.29
N LEU A 184 12.07 12.69 -25.38
CA LEU A 184 12.78 12.92 -26.65
C LEU A 184 13.95 13.87 -26.46
N ARG A 185 13.76 14.93 -25.67
CA ARG A 185 14.83 15.88 -25.38
C ARG A 185 15.94 15.23 -24.56
N TYR A 186 15.59 14.38 -23.59
CA TYR A 186 16.55 13.61 -22.82
C TYR A 186 17.38 12.69 -23.73
N GLU A 187 16.74 11.91 -24.61
CA GLU A 187 17.43 11.00 -25.54
C GLU A 187 18.35 11.75 -26.53
N GLN A 188 18.00 12.97 -26.93
CA GLN A 188 18.85 13.83 -27.77
C GLN A 188 20.11 14.31 -27.05
N ASP A 189 19.98 14.69 -25.77
CA ASP A 189 21.08 15.23 -24.99
C ASP A 189 21.95 14.11 -24.38
N TYR A 190 21.45 12.86 -24.30
CA TYR A 190 22.12 11.70 -23.70
C TYR A 190 22.02 10.44 -24.59
N SER A 191 22.97 10.26 -25.52
CA SER A 191 22.95 9.18 -26.53
C SER A 191 23.18 7.77 -25.97
N ASP A 192 23.87 7.64 -24.83
CA ASP A 192 24.20 6.34 -24.22
C ASP A 192 23.08 5.81 -23.31
N ALA A 193 21.96 6.52 -23.24
CA ALA A 193 20.85 6.22 -22.33
C ALA A 193 20.05 4.96 -22.69
N GLY A 194 20.31 4.33 -23.85
CA GLY A 194 19.63 3.11 -24.28
C GLY A 194 19.91 1.87 -23.42
N LEU A 195 20.96 1.90 -22.59
CA LEU A 195 21.32 0.83 -21.64
C LEU A 195 20.87 1.12 -20.20
N ASP A 196 20.26 2.27 -19.95
CA ASP A 196 19.78 2.66 -18.63
C ASP A 196 18.43 1.98 -18.33
N HIS A 197 18.46 0.98 -17.44
CA HIS A 197 17.28 0.23 -17.03
C HIS A 197 16.19 1.10 -16.40
N GLU A 198 16.54 2.15 -15.67
CA GLU A 198 15.56 3.05 -15.07
C GLU A 198 14.83 3.85 -16.15
N LEU A 199 15.56 4.32 -17.15
CA LEU A 199 14.98 5.03 -18.29
C LEU A 199 14.10 4.10 -19.14
N LEU A 200 14.53 2.85 -19.37
CA LEU A 200 13.71 1.85 -20.06
C LEU A 200 12.39 1.60 -19.33
N ALA A 201 12.44 1.40 -18.00
CA ALA A 201 11.24 1.25 -17.18
C ALA A 201 10.34 2.50 -17.23
N LEU A 202 10.93 3.70 -17.26
CA LEU A 202 10.17 4.95 -17.35
C LEU A 202 9.51 5.14 -18.72
N LYS A 203 10.22 4.82 -19.81
CA LYS A 203 9.70 4.84 -21.18
C LYS A 203 8.58 3.83 -21.37
N ALA A 204 8.73 2.62 -20.84
CA ALA A 204 7.68 1.61 -20.86
C ALA A 204 6.44 2.07 -20.07
N ARG A 205 6.62 2.67 -18.88
CA ARG A 205 5.51 3.27 -18.12
C ARG A 205 4.79 4.38 -18.89
N LEU A 206 5.52 5.26 -19.58
CA LEU A 206 4.92 6.28 -20.44
C LEU A 206 4.11 5.67 -21.59
N LEU A 207 4.61 4.60 -22.22
CA LEU A 207 3.88 3.88 -23.26
C LEU A 207 2.59 3.24 -22.71
N ILE A 208 2.65 2.61 -21.53
CA ILE A 208 1.46 2.05 -20.87
C ILE A 208 0.44 3.15 -20.58
N ALA A 209 0.88 4.29 -20.04
CA ALA A 209 0.00 5.40 -19.68
C ALA A 209 -0.62 6.11 -20.90
N SER A 210 -0.03 5.94 -22.09
CA SER A 210 -0.54 6.46 -23.37
C SER A 210 -1.26 5.38 -24.20
N ASP A 211 -1.82 4.35 -23.55
CA ASP A 211 -2.57 3.25 -24.16
C ASP A 211 -1.79 2.41 -25.19
N ARG A 212 -0.46 2.44 -25.12
CA ARG A 212 0.46 1.69 -26.00
C ARG A 212 1.15 0.54 -25.26
N ALA A 213 0.37 -0.19 -24.45
CA ALA A 213 0.88 -1.26 -23.59
C ALA A 213 1.61 -2.38 -24.37
N ASN A 214 1.16 -2.74 -25.57
CA ASN A 214 1.84 -3.77 -26.36
C ASN A 214 3.25 -3.32 -26.80
N GLU A 215 3.43 -2.04 -27.15
CA GLU A 215 4.75 -1.50 -27.48
C GLU A 215 5.64 -1.41 -26.24
N ALA A 216 5.06 -1.10 -25.08
CA ALA A 216 5.76 -1.13 -23.80
C ALA A 216 6.28 -2.54 -23.48
N ALA A 217 5.50 -3.59 -23.77
CA ALA A 217 5.93 -4.96 -23.57
C ALA A 217 7.12 -5.32 -24.47
N VAL A 218 7.08 -4.94 -25.76
CA VAL A 218 8.22 -5.15 -26.68
C VAL A 218 9.47 -4.42 -26.22
N LEU A 219 9.32 -3.21 -25.65
CA LEU A 219 10.45 -2.45 -25.11
C LEU A 219 11.02 -3.10 -23.84
N ALA A 220 10.15 -3.53 -22.92
CA ALA A 220 10.55 -4.00 -21.60
C ALA A 220 11.04 -5.45 -21.59
N VAL A 221 10.77 -6.26 -22.63
CA VAL A 221 11.24 -7.65 -22.73
C VAL A 221 12.78 -7.77 -22.81
N VAL A 222 13.47 -6.66 -23.11
CA VAL A 222 14.92 -6.64 -23.37
C VAL A 222 15.76 -6.73 -22.08
N SER A 223 15.15 -6.66 -20.89
CA SER A 223 15.86 -6.69 -19.62
C SER A 223 15.13 -7.53 -18.56
N ASP A 224 15.90 -8.35 -17.85
CA ASP A 224 15.44 -9.13 -16.70
C ASP A 224 15.56 -8.37 -15.38
N GLU A 225 15.97 -7.10 -15.42
CA GLU A 225 16.06 -6.28 -14.21
C GLU A 225 14.68 -6.14 -13.55
N PRO A 226 14.56 -6.31 -12.22
CA PRO A 226 13.26 -6.33 -11.54
C PRO A 226 12.34 -5.15 -11.84
N GLN A 227 12.91 -3.95 -11.96
CA GLN A 227 12.15 -2.73 -12.25
C GLN A 227 11.61 -2.71 -13.69
N VAL A 228 12.34 -3.26 -14.65
CA VAL A 228 11.90 -3.33 -16.05
C VAL A 228 10.93 -4.50 -16.22
N ARG A 229 11.24 -5.65 -15.61
CA ARG A 229 10.44 -6.87 -15.71
C ARG A 229 9.05 -6.72 -15.08
N SER A 230 8.94 -6.04 -13.95
CA SER A 230 7.63 -5.72 -13.35
C SER A 230 6.79 -4.79 -14.24
N VAL A 231 7.40 -3.84 -14.94
CA VAL A 231 6.72 -2.98 -15.93
C VAL A 231 6.35 -3.77 -17.19
N TYR A 232 7.17 -4.73 -17.62
CA TYR A 232 6.84 -5.68 -18.68
C TYR A 232 5.56 -6.47 -18.34
N VAL A 233 5.48 -7.03 -17.13
CA VAL A 233 4.27 -7.73 -16.66
C VAL A 233 3.06 -6.81 -16.66
N LEU A 234 3.20 -5.58 -16.13
CA LEU A 234 2.13 -4.59 -16.19
C LEU A 234 1.69 -4.30 -17.65
N ALA A 235 2.64 -4.21 -18.57
CA ALA A 235 2.37 -3.99 -19.98
C ALA A 235 1.56 -5.15 -20.59
N LEU A 236 1.92 -6.40 -20.32
CA LEU A 236 1.14 -7.57 -20.74
C LEU A 236 -0.28 -7.57 -20.14
N LEU A 237 -0.39 -7.20 -18.86
CA LEU A 237 -1.67 -7.10 -18.14
C LEU A 237 -2.56 -5.95 -18.62
N LYS A 238 -2.00 -4.88 -19.19
CA LYS A 238 -2.77 -3.78 -19.80
C LYS A 238 -3.00 -4.00 -21.30
N GLY A 239 -2.16 -4.80 -21.93
CA GLY A 239 -2.21 -5.11 -23.35
C GLY A 239 -3.21 -6.22 -23.72
N LEU A 240 -3.07 -6.69 -24.95
CA LEU A 240 -3.96 -7.68 -25.56
C LEU A 240 -3.62 -9.13 -25.21
N THR A 241 -2.49 -9.37 -24.52
CA THR A 241 -2.02 -10.71 -24.15
C THR A 241 -3.06 -11.42 -23.27
N PRO A 242 -3.53 -12.63 -23.64
CA PRO A 242 -4.41 -13.42 -22.77
C PRO A 242 -3.75 -13.71 -21.41
N LEU A 243 -4.56 -13.84 -20.36
CA LEU A 243 -4.06 -14.27 -19.06
C LEU A 243 -3.94 -15.81 -19.05
N ASP A 244 -2.73 -16.30 -19.20
CA ASP A 244 -2.38 -17.72 -19.04
C ASP A 244 -1.77 -18.00 -17.67
N ALA A 245 -1.37 -19.25 -17.43
CA ALA A 245 -0.83 -19.69 -16.14
C ALA A 245 0.52 -19.03 -15.82
N ASP A 246 1.37 -18.83 -16.83
CA ASP A 246 2.70 -18.25 -16.67
C ASP A 246 2.60 -16.76 -16.32
N LEU A 247 1.77 -16.01 -17.05
CA LEU A 247 1.54 -14.59 -16.76
C LEU A 247 0.85 -14.39 -15.40
N LEU A 248 -0.08 -15.27 -15.02
CA LEU A 248 -0.70 -15.23 -13.71
C LEU A 248 0.34 -15.46 -12.59
N ALA A 249 1.14 -16.51 -12.70
CA ALA A 249 2.17 -16.83 -11.72
C ALA A 249 3.20 -15.70 -11.59
N GLU A 250 3.63 -15.13 -12.72
CA GLU A 250 4.57 -14.02 -12.74
C GLU A 250 3.99 -12.75 -12.10
N ALA A 251 2.73 -12.43 -12.40
CA ALA A 251 2.06 -11.28 -11.79
C ALA A 251 1.88 -11.43 -10.27
N LEU A 252 1.50 -12.62 -9.79
CA LEU A 252 1.41 -12.91 -8.35
C LEU A 252 2.78 -12.83 -7.67
N HIS A 253 3.83 -13.33 -8.31
CA HIS A 253 5.21 -13.20 -7.81
C HIS A 253 5.60 -11.73 -7.58
N TRP A 254 5.34 -10.85 -8.56
CA TRP A 254 5.67 -9.43 -8.43
C TRP A 254 4.83 -8.70 -7.37
N LEU A 255 3.58 -9.10 -7.16
CA LEU A 255 2.76 -8.53 -6.08
C LEU A 255 3.30 -8.90 -4.70
N ALA A 256 3.82 -10.12 -4.53
CA ALA A 256 4.46 -10.57 -3.30
C ALA A 256 5.87 -10.00 -3.08
N ALA A 257 6.56 -9.56 -4.15
CA ALA A 257 7.94 -9.08 -4.07
C ALA A 257 8.10 -7.85 -3.15
N PRO A 258 8.88 -7.90 -2.05
CA PRO A 258 8.99 -6.80 -1.08
C PRO A 258 9.66 -5.54 -1.68
N GLN A 259 10.55 -5.71 -2.65
CA GLN A 259 11.29 -4.63 -3.31
C GLN A 259 10.45 -3.80 -4.28
N LEU A 260 9.23 -4.23 -4.61
CA LEU A 260 8.40 -3.53 -5.57
C LEU A 260 7.62 -2.39 -4.89
N GLY A 261 7.78 -1.17 -5.40
CA GLY A 261 7.10 0.01 -4.87
C GLY A 261 5.56 -0.13 -4.89
N LEU A 262 4.90 0.40 -3.85
CA LEU A 262 3.46 0.26 -3.62
C LEU A 262 2.61 0.67 -4.83
N ALA A 263 2.93 1.80 -5.48
CA ALA A 263 2.18 2.29 -6.63
C ALA A 263 2.21 1.31 -7.82
N LEU A 264 3.34 0.64 -8.05
CA LEU A 264 3.48 -0.35 -9.12
C LEU A 264 2.75 -1.65 -8.73
N LYS A 265 2.83 -2.08 -7.47
CA LYS A 265 2.00 -3.20 -6.96
C LYS A 265 0.51 -2.95 -7.18
N GLN A 266 0.01 -1.76 -6.81
CA GLN A 266 -1.39 -1.40 -7.03
C GLN A 266 -1.78 -1.40 -8.51
N SER A 267 -0.87 -0.94 -9.38
CA SER A 267 -1.09 -0.95 -10.83
C SER A 267 -1.19 -2.37 -11.40
N ILE A 268 -0.27 -3.27 -10.99
CA ILE A 268 -0.29 -4.69 -11.36
C ILE A 268 -1.54 -5.37 -10.82
N PHE A 269 -1.87 -5.16 -9.55
CA PHE A 269 -3.05 -5.74 -8.90
C PHE A 269 -4.32 -5.37 -9.67
N THR A 270 -4.50 -4.08 -9.94
CA THR A 270 -5.69 -3.57 -10.65
C THR A 270 -5.79 -4.16 -12.05
N ALA A 271 -4.68 -4.22 -12.80
CA ALA A 271 -4.65 -4.77 -14.15
C ALA A 271 -4.92 -6.28 -14.17
N LEU A 272 -4.31 -7.02 -13.24
CA LEU A 272 -4.50 -8.46 -13.09
C LEU A 272 -5.96 -8.79 -12.70
N PHE A 273 -6.50 -8.11 -11.69
CA PHE A 273 -7.87 -8.31 -11.23
C PHE A 273 -8.89 -8.05 -12.34
N GLU A 274 -8.71 -6.99 -13.13
CA GLU A 274 -9.57 -6.71 -14.28
C GLU A 274 -9.47 -7.78 -15.38
N LYS A 275 -8.29 -8.38 -15.62
CA LYS A 275 -8.16 -9.52 -16.54
C LYS A 275 -8.82 -10.78 -15.99
N ILE A 276 -8.62 -11.10 -14.72
CA ILE A 276 -9.24 -12.26 -14.05
C ILE A 276 -10.76 -12.19 -14.14
N LYS A 277 -11.35 -11.00 -13.91
CA LYS A 277 -12.80 -10.79 -14.00
C LYS A 277 -13.39 -11.09 -15.39
N ARG A 278 -12.55 -11.05 -16.44
CA ARG A 278 -12.95 -11.30 -17.83
C ARG A 278 -12.71 -12.75 -18.28
N LEU A 279 -12.12 -13.58 -17.42
CA LEU A 279 -11.96 -15.01 -17.71
C LEU A 279 -13.35 -15.67 -17.82
N SER A 280 -13.55 -16.39 -18.93
CA SER A 280 -14.75 -17.20 -19.18
C SER A 280 -14.71 -18.57 -18.51
N ASP A 281 -13.51 -19.10 -18.27
CA ASP A 281 -13.31 -20.32 -17.50
C ASP A 281 -13.43 -20.01 -16.01
N PHE A 282 -14.57 -20.35 -15.41
CA PHE A 282 -14.83 -20.09 -13.99
C PHE A 282 -13.90 -20.87 -13.06
N SER A 283 -13.43 -22.06 -13.46
CA SER A 283 -12.48 -22.82 -12.66
C SER A 283 -11.15 -22.09 -12.54
N ARG A 284 -10.61 -21.60 -13.66
CA ARG A 284 -9.37 -20.78 -13.67
C ARG A 284 -9.57 -19.45 -12.96
N ARG A 285 -10.76 -18.85 -13.09
CA ARG A 285 -11.08 -17.59 -12.42
C ARG A 285 -11.07 -17.74 -10.89
N VAL A 286 -11.66 -18.82 -10.36
CA VAL A 286 -11.63 -19.12 -8.92
C VAL A 286 -10.20 -19.26 -8.44
N GLU A 287 -9.39 -20.08 -9.11
CA GLU A 287 -7.98 -20.30 -8.75
C GLU A 287 -7.16 -19.00 -8.76
N ALA A 288 -7.37 -18.14 -9.76
CA ALA A 288 -6.66 -16.86 -9.84
C ALA A 288 -7.08 -15.88 -8.72
N LEU A 289 -8.36 -15.89 -8.32
CA LEU A 289 -8.86 -15.04 -7.24
C LEU A 289 -8.39 -15.53 -5.87
N GLU A 290 -8.33 -16.85 -5.65
CA GLU A 290 -7.71 -17.44 -4.46
C GLU A 290 -6.23 -17.05 -4.35
N GLY A 291 -5.50 -17.10 -5.48
CA GLY A 291 -4.12 -16.66 -5.56
C GLY A 291 -3.93 -15.18 -5.18
N LEU A 292 -4.85 -14.30 -5.59
CA LEU A 292 -4.84 -12.89 -5.19
C LEU A 292 -5.08 -12.69 -3.68
N LEU A 293 -5.96 -13.50 -3.06
CA LEU A 293 -6.20 -13.45 -1.61
C LEU A 293 -5.02 -13.99 -0.80
N GLY A 294 -4.16 -14.81 -1.41
CA GLY A 294 -2.94 -15.33 -0.79
C GLY A 294 -1.77 -14.34 -0.77
N ILE A 295 -1.91 -13.15 -1.36
CA ILE A 295 -0.88 -12.11 -1.31
C ILE A 295 -0.91 -11.44 0.07
N ASP A 296 0.25 -11.15 0.63
CA ASP A 296 0.34 -10.37 1.87
C ASP A 296 0.09 -8.87 1.61
N ASN A 297 -0.54 -8.18 2.57
CA ASN A 297 -0.77 -6.73 2.55
C ASN A 297 -1.71 -6.21 1.44
N ILE A 298 -2.65 -7.03 0.98
CA ILE A 298 -3.80 -6.55 0.21
C ILE A 298 -4.66 -5.65 1.10
N ASP A 299 -5.02 -4.47 0.60
CA ASP A 299 -5.84 -3.53 1.36
C ASP A 299 -7.27 -4.07 1.55
N GLY A 300 -7.98 -3.57 2.57
CA GLY A 300 -9.31 -4.08 2.91
C GLY A 300 -10.34 -3.95 1.77
N ALA A 301 -10.28 -2.87 0.98
CA ALA A 301 -11.21 -2.67 -0.13
C ALA A 301 -10.91 -3.61 -1.31
N GLN A 302 -9.63 -3.84 -1.59
CA GLN A 302 -9.15 -4.84 -2.54
C GLN A 302 -9.56 -6.24 -2.09
N ALA A 303 -9.40 -6.58 -0.81
CA ALA A 303 -9.82 -7.87 -0.26
C ALA A 303 -11.30 -8.11 -0.48
N THR A 304 -12.14 -7.12 -0.15
CA THR A 304 -13.59 -7.19 -0.38
C THR A 304 -13.92 -7.36 -1.85
N ALA A 305 -13.31 -6.59 -2.75
CA ALA A 305 -13.56 -6.71 -4.19
C ALA A 305 -13.18 -8.11 -4.73
N VAL A 306 -12.05 -8.67 -4.29
CA VAL A 306 -11.60 -10.01 -4.70
C VAL A 306 -12.53 -11.09 -4.14
N VAL A 307 -12.93 -10.99 -2.87
CA VAL A 307 -13.86 -11.94 -2.23
C VAL A 307 -15.24 -11.92 -2.90
N ASP A 308 -15.78 -10.74 -3.21
CA ASP A 308 -17.06 -10.63 -3.92
C ASP A 308 -16.98 -11.24 -5.32
N ALA A 309 -15.86 -11.01 -6.02
CA ALA A 309 -15.60 -11.65 -7.31
C ALA A 309 -15.44 -13.17 -7.19
N LEU A 310 -14.89 -13.67 -6.08
CA LEU A 310 -14.72 -15.10 -5.80
C LEU A 310 -16.06 -15.78 -5.54
N TRP A 311 -16.91 -15.20 -4.69
CA TRP A 311 -18.28 -15.70 -4.47
C TRP A 311 -19.07 -15.78 -5.78
N PHE A 312 -18.96 -14.75 -6.62
CA PHE A 312 -19.56 -14.76 -7.95
C PHE A 312 -19.01 -15.88 -8.83
N ALA A 313 -17.68 -16.03 -8.91
CA ALA A 313 -17.04 -17.04 -9.75
C ALA A 313 -17.37 -18.47 -9.30
N LEU A 314 -17.35 -18.75 -7.99
CA LEU A 314 -17.75 -20.04 -7.41
C LEU A 314 -19.22 -20.36 -7.70
N THR A 315 -20.11 -19.36 -7.57
CA THR A 315 -21.54 -19.54 -7.88
C THR A 315 -21.74 -19.90 -9.35
N GLU A 316 -21.12 -19.17 -10.27
CA GLU A 316 -21.23 -19.45 -11.69
C GLU A 316 -20.60 -20.80 -12.07
N TYR A 317 -19.48 -21.16 -11.42
CA TYR A 317 -18.87 -22.48 -11.62
C TYR A 317 -19.79 -23.60 -11.13
N GLY A 318 -20.41 -23.46 -9.96
CA GLY A 318 -21.37 -24.43 -9.42
C GLY A 318 -22.58 -24.59 -10.34
N ARG A 319 -23.09 -23.49 -10.90
CA ARG A 319 -24.16 -23.51 -11.91
C ARG A 319 -23.73 -24.26 -13.17
N GLN A 320 -22.52 -24.04 -13.66
CA GLN A 320 -22.00 -24.74 -14.83
C GLN A 320 -21.91 -26.25 -14.57
N LEU A 321 -21.29 -26.65 -13.46
CA LEU A 321 -21.16 -28.07 -13.07
C LEU A 321 -22.53 -28.75 -12.90
N ALA A 322 -23.49 -28.05 -12.29
CA ALA A 322 -24.84 -28.57 -12.13
C ALA A 322 -25.56 -28.78 -13.46
N ASN A 323 -25.40 -27.87 -14.42
CA ASN A 323 -25.96 -28.02 -15.76
C ASN A 323 -25.32 -29.19 -16.51
N GLU A 324 -23.99 -29.34 -16.41
CA GLU A 324 -23.26 -30.46 -17.01
C GLU A 324 -23.75 -31.82 -16.47
N GLN A 325 -24.11 -31.86 -15.18
CA GLN A 325 -24.65 -33.05 -14.51
C GLN A 325 -26.18 -33.14 -14.52
N GLN A 326 -26.86 -32.21 -15.20
CA GLN A 326 -28.33 -32.14 -15.30
C GLN A 326 -29.05 -32.13 -13.93
N LEU A 327 -28.45 -31.47 -12.94
CA LEU A 327 -29.03 -31.38 -11.60
C LEU A 327 -30.22 -30.40 -11.60
N LEU A 328 -31.38 -30.88 -11.13
CA LEU A 328 -32.62 -30.10 -11.14
C LEU A 328 -32.70 -29.15 -9.94
N VAL A 329 -33.01 -27.89 -10.20
CA VAL A 329 -33.32 -26.90 -9.16
C VAL A 329 -34.65 -27.26 -8.49
N GLY A 330 -34.67 -27.25 -7.16
CA GLY A 330 -35.82 -27.68 -6.35
C GLY A 330 -35.73 -29.13 -5.87
N ASN A 331 -34.85 -29.95 -6.47
CA ASN A 331 -34.46 -31.25 -5.92
C ASN A 331 -32.98 -31.22 -5.51
N PHE A 332 -32.70 -30.72 -4.30
CA PHE A 332 -31.32 -30.48 -3.84
C PHE A 332 -30.62 -31.73 -3.28
N GLY A 333 -31.32 -32.85 -3.07
CA GLY A 333 -30.71 -34.11 -2.61
C GLY A 333 -29.56 -34.58 -3.51
N PRO A 334 -29.78 -34.73 -4.83
CA PRO A 334 -28.74 -35.08 -5.80
C PRO A 334 -27.55 -34.11 -5.83
N TRP A 335 -27.74 -32.83 -5.50
CA TRP A 335 -26.66 -31.86 -5.48
C TRP A 335 -25.66 -32.14 -4.36
N PHE A 336 -26.15 -32.46 -3.15
CA PHE A 336 -25.28 -32.83 -2.03
C PHE A 336 -24.54 -34.15 -2.30
N VAL A 337 -25.21 -35.15 -2.88
CA VAL A 337 -24.57 -36.43 -3.25
C VAL A 337 -23.48 -36.20 -4.29
N PHE A 338 -23.74 -35.36 -5.29
CA PHE A 338 -22.73 -35.01 -6.29
C PHE A 338 -21.52 -34.29 -5.67
N ALA A 339 -21.76 -33.29 -4.81
CA ALA A 339 -20.69 -32.57 -4.13
C ALA A 339 -19.86 -33.46 -3.19
N GLU A 340 -20.49 -34.38 -2.46
CA GLU A 340 -19.81 -35.33 -1.58
C GLU A 340 -18.94 -36.34 -2.35
N ALA A 341 -19.39 -36.76 -3.54
CA ALA A 341 -18.62 -37.63 -4.42
C ALA A 341 -17.38 -36.93 -5.01
N LEU A 342 -17.36 -35.60 -5.04
CA LEU A 342 -16.22 -34.79 -5.49
C LEU A 342 -15.17 -34.70 -4.37
N GLY A 343 -14.39 -35.77 -4.22
CA GLY A 343 -13.21 -35.81 -3.33
C GLY A 343 -11.98 -35.12 -3.96
N GLN A 344 -10.82 -35.30 -3.33
CA GLN A 344 -9.53 -34.91 -3.92
C GLN A 344 -9.27 -35.70 -5.21
N PRO A 345 -8.81 -35.06 -6.31
CA PRO A 345 -8.32 -33.68 -6.44
C PRO A 345 -9.38 -32.63 -6.84
N ASN A 346 -10.67 -32.98 -6.88
CA ASN A 346 -11.75 -32.14 -7.38
C ASN A 346 -12.43 -31.27 -6.29
N SER A 347 -11.75 -30.98 -5.18
CA SER A 347 -12.37 -30.32 -4.03
C SER A 347 -12.95 -28.93 -4.37
N ARG A 348 -12.30 -28.17 -5.26
CA ARG A 348 -12.83 -26.89 -5.78
C ARG A 348 -14.19 -27.02 -6.48
N LYS A 349 -14.48 -28.16 -7.12
CA LYS A 349 -15.80 -28.40 -7.74
C LYS A 349 -16.86 -28.60 -6.66
N ALA A 350 -16.53 -29.29 -5.57
CA ALA A 350 -17.41 -29.44 -4.43
C ALA A 350 -17.69 -28.07 -3.76
N GLU A 351 -16.66 -27.25 -3.57
CA GLU A 351 -16.78 -25.87 -3.05
C GLU A 351 -17.74 -25.02 -3.89
N ALA A 352 -17.63 -25.10 -5.22
CA ALA A 352 -18.50 -24.39 -6.15
C ALA A 352 -19.97 -24.85 -6.04
N ILE A 353 -20.22 -26.16 -5.93
CA ILE A 353 -21.57 -26.70 -5.75
C ILE A 353 -22.15 -26.29 -4.39
N TYR A 354 -21.38 -26.41 -3.30
CA TYR A 354 -21.82 -25.97 -1.97
C TYR A 354 -22.07 -24.47 -1.93
N THR A 355 -21.23 -23.66 -2.58
CA THR A 355 -21.42 -22.21 -2.71
C THR A 355 -22.73 -21.89 -3.43
N TRP A 356 -23.01 -22.56 -4.54
CA TRP A 356 -24.27 -22.37 -5.27
C TRP A 356 -25.47 -22.72 -4.39
N LEU A 357 -25.43 -23.85 -3.69
CA LEU A 357 -26.50 -24.27 -2.78
C LEU A 357 -26.69 -23.26 -1.64
N ALA A 358 -25.60 -22.80 -1.04
CA ALA A 358 -25.63 -21.85 0.07
C ALA A 358 -26.29 -20.52 -0.31
N LEU A 359 -26.03 -20.02 -1.52
CA LEU A 359 -26.48 -18.69 -1.96
C LEU A 359 -27.76 -18.70 -2.81
N LYS A 360 -28.06 -19.79 -3.52
CA LYS A 360 -29.13 -19.84 -4.54
C LYS A 360 -30.20 -20.89 -4.30
N ALA A 361 -29.99 -21.87 -3.41
CA ALA A 361 -31.04 -22.85 -3.13
C ALA A 361 -32.24 -22.21 -2.42
N GLN A 362 -33.39 -22.83 -2.61
CA GLN A 362 -34.63 -22.43 -1.95
C GLN A 362 -34.77 -23.23 -0.65
N GLY A 363 -34.70 -22.54 0.49
CA GLY A 363 -34.88 -23.11 1.82
C GLY A 363 -33.72 -22.81 2.75
N THR A 364 -34.01 -22.20 3.88
CA THR A 364 -33.01 -21.79 4.89
C THR A 364 -32.19 -22.97 5.40
N ASP A 365 -32.80 -24.14 5.56
CA ASP A 365 -32.12 -25.35 6.04
C ASP A 365 -31.12 -25.89 5.02
N ILE A 366 -31.45 -25.80 3.73
CA ILE A 366 -30.55 -26.20 2.64
C ILE A 366 -29.34 -25.26 2.60
N ASN A 367 -29.58 -23.96 2.70
CA ASN A 367 -28.52 -22.95 2.66
C ASN A 367 -27.59 -23.10 3.87
N ALA A 368 -28.15 -23.24 5.07
CA ALA A 368 -27.37 -23.43 6.30
C ALA A 368 -26.53 -24.72 6.25
N ARG A 369 -27.12 -25.83 5.76
CA ARG A 369 -26.39 -27.09 5.56
C ARG A 369 -25.25 -26.92 4.57
N ALA A 370 -25.47 -26.23 3.45
CA ALA A 370 -24.47 -26.00 2.42
C ALA A 370 -23.31 -25.12 2.93
N HIS A 371 -23.61 -24.06 3.69
CA HIS A 371 -22.58 -23.26 4.38
C HIS A 371 -21.75 -24.12 5.33
N GLY A 372 -22.39 -24.95 6.16
CA GLY A 372 -21.69 -25.84 7.09
C GLY A 372 -20.75 -26.82 6.37
N LEU A 373 -21.21 -27.43 5.28
CA LEU A 373 -20.40 -28.34 4.47
C LEU A 373 -19.25 -27.63 3.75
N LEU A 374 -19.46 -26.41 3.25
CA LEU A 374 -18.39 -25.59 2.67
C LEU A 374 -17.31 -25.26 3.72
N VAL A 375 -17.71 -24.86 4.91
CA VAL A 375 -16.79 -24.59 6.04
C VAL A 375 -15.98 -25.84 6.37
N THR A 376 -16.65 -26.99 6.59
CA THR A 376 -15.97 -28.25 6.89
C THR A 376 -15.00 -28.66 5.79
N LEU A 377 -15.37 -28.47 4.53
CA LEU A 377 -14.52 -28.80 3.40
C LEU A 377 -13.25 -27.94 3.35
N LEU A 378 -13.37 -26.63 3.56
CA LEU A 378 -12.22 -25.71 3.58
C LEU A 378 -11.33 -25.95 4.82
N GLU A 379 -11.93 -26.27 5.97
CA GLU A 379 -11.20 -26.67 7.18
C GLU A 379 -10.36 -27.92 6.97
N GLN A 380 -10.94 -28.98 6.38
CA GLN A 380 -10.24 -30.23 6.08
C GLN A 380 -9.07 -30.04 5.11
N GLN A 381 -9.14 -29.01 4.25
CA GLN A 381 -8.06 -28.65 3.32
C GLN A 381 -7.01 -27.71 3.95
N GLY A 382 -7.18 -27.30 5.21
CA GLY A 382 -6.30 -26.34 5.86
C GLY A 382 -6.43 -24.90 5.32
N GLN A 383 -7.51 -24.59 4.60
CA GLN A 383 -7.74 -23.29 3.97
C GLN A 383 -8.47 -22.30 4.89
N MET A 384 -8.12 -22.31 6.18
CA MET A 384 -8.69 -21.37 7.16
C MET A 384 -8.51 -19.89 6.81
N PRO A 385 -7.38 -19.44 6.23
CA PRO A 385 -7.24 -18.06 5.78
C PRO A 385 -8.26 -17.69 4.70
N LEU A 386 -8.47 -18.56 3.71
CA LEU A 386 -9.45 -18.35 2.65
C LEU A 386 -10.86 -18.29 3.22
N LEU A 387 -11.21 -19.26 4.10
CA LEU A 387 -12.51 -19.27 4.77
C LEU A 387 -12.77 -17.95 5.51
N ARG A 388 -11.81 -17.47 6.28
CA ARG A 388 -11.93 -16.19 7.00
C ARG A 388 -12.12 -15.02 6.04
N ALA A 389 -11.32 -14.94 4.98
CA ALA A 389 -11.45 -13.89 3.98
C ALA A 389 -12.86 -13.90 3.33
N MET A 390 -13.35 -15.08 2.95
CA MET A 390 -14.66 -15.23 2.30
C MET A 390 -15.84 -14.73 3.14
N TYR A 391 -15.81 -14.93 4.47
CA TYR A 391 -16.92 -14.54 5.35
C TYR A 391 -16.73 -13.21 6.08
N LEU A 392 -15.50 -12.75 6.29
CA LEU A 392 -15.22 -11.51 7.04
C LEU A 392 -14.95 -10.30 6.14
N SER A 393 -14.60 -10.52 4.87
CA SER A 393 -14.28 -9.44 3.93
C SER A 393 -15.32 -9.27 2.83
N SER A 394 -16.32 -10.12 2.73
CA SER A 394 -17.40 -10.03 1.72
C SER A 394 -18.33 -8.86 2.02
N SER A 395 -18.89 -8.24 0.99
CA SER A 395 -19.97 -7.25 1.17
C SER A 395 -21.35 -7.88 1.38
N GLN A 396 -21.45 -9.20 1.20
CA GLN A 396 -22.71 -9.96 1.24
C GLN A 396 -23.09 -10.42 2.66
N PHE A 397 -22.13 -10.44 3.59
CA PHE A 397 -22.27 -10.87 4.98
C PHE A 397 -21.82 -9.74 5.90
#